data_AF-A0A3L7YSU9-F1
#
_entry.id   AF-A0A3L7YSU9-F1
#
_cell.length_a   1.000
_cell.length_b   1.000
_cell.length_c   1.000
_cell.angle_alpha   90.00
_cell.angle_beta   90.00
_cell.angle_gamma   90.00
#
_symmetry.space_group_name_H-M   'P 1'
#
loop_
_entity.id
_entity.type
_entity.pdbx_description
1 polymer ?
#
loop_
_entity_poly.entity_id
_entity_poly.type
_entity_poly.pdbx_seq_one_letter_code
_entity_poly.pdbx_strand_id
1 'polypeptide(L)' 'MPARAWRLEPVATLHPAADGELQVSPELLQLFTDLLIPKNLHLSLATLLHSRGLADPIHARQFLDRNDR' A
#
# COMPACT_ATOMS: atom_id res chain seq x y z
N MET A 1 -5.23 -19.30 -18.54
CA MET A 1 -4.76 -18.61 -17.32
C MET A 1 -5.92 -17.81 -16.78
N PRO A 2 -6.53 -18.13 -15.61
CA PRO A 2 -7.64 -17.32 -15.13
C PRO A 2 -7.10 -16.04 -14.46
N ALA A 3 -7.65 -14.90 -14.86
CA ALA A 3 -7.37 -13.60 -14.25
C ALA A 3 -7.88 -13.59 -12.80
N ARG A 4 -6.95 -13.45 -11.85
CA ARG A 4 -7.22 -13.40 -10.40
C ARG A 4 -7.93 -12.09 -10.07
N ALA A 5 -9.23 -12.18 -9.80
CA ALA A 5 -10.07 -11.05 -9.42
C ALA A 5 -9.73 -10.64 -7.98
N TRP A 6 -9.12 -9.47 -7.82
CA TRP A 6 -8.91 -8.84 -6.52
C TRP A 6 -10.28 -8.49 -5.94
N ARG A 7 -10.72 -9.22 -4.91
CA ARG A 7 -11.92 -8.84 -4.15
C ARG A 7 -11.60 -7.60 -3.33
N LEU A 8 -12.08 -6.45 -3.81
CA LEU A 8 -12.06 -5.20 -3.06
C LEU A 8 -13.20 -5.25 -2.03
N GLU A 9 -12.88 -5.64 -0.80
CA GLU A 9 -13.77 -5.40 0.34
C GLU A 9 -13.86 -3.87 0.57
N PRO A 10 -15.06 -3.28 0.68
CA PRO A 10 -15.19 -1.84 0.87
C PRO A 10 -14.86 -1.49 2.32
N VAL A 11 -13.59 -1.24 2.62
CA VAL A 11 -13.18 -0.63 3.90
C VAL A 11 -13.61 0.84 3.87
N ALA A 12 -14.80 1.06 4.44
CA ALA A 12 -15.31 2.36 4.81
C ALA A 12 -14.47 2.93 5.95
N THR A 13 -13.57 3.84 5.62
CA THR A 13 -13.28 5.16 6.24
C THR A 13 -11.91 5.61 5.75
N LEU A 14 -11.90 6.15 4.53
CA LEU A 14 -10.82 7.01 4.07
C LEU A 14 -10.73 8.17 5.06
N HIS A 15 -9.76 8.12 5.98
CA HIS A 15 -9.33 9.32 6.67
C HIS A 15 -8.81 10.26 5.57
N PRO A 16 -9.24 11.54 5.54
CA PRO A 16 -8.59 12.50 4.67
C PRO A 16 -7.12 12.48 5.07
N ALA A 17 -6.26 12.02 4.17
CA ALA A 17 -4.83 12.20 4.31
C ALA A 17 -4.65 13.69 4.59
N ALA A 18 -4.17 14.00 5.79
CA ALA A 18 -3.90 15.36 6.19
C ALA A 18 -3.10 16.04 5.07
N ASP A 19 -3.44 17.30 4.77
CA ASP A 19 -2.82 18.22 3.82
C ASP A 19 -1.29 18.44 4.00
N GLY A 20 -0.56 17.53 4.64
CA GLY A 20 0.89 17.42 4.55
C GLY A 20 1.23 16.48 3.40
N GLU A 21 2.02 16.95 2.45
CA GLU A 21 2.55 16.12 1.36
C GLU A 21 2.97 14.76 1.89
N LEU A 22 2.27 13.70 1.45
CA LEU A 22 2.61 12.34 1.83
C LEU A 22 4.00 12.04 1.27
N GLN A 23 5.03 12.28 2.09
CA GLN A 23 6.40 11.95 1.75
C GLN A 23 6.55 10.44 1.87
N VAL A 24 6.26 9.76 0.76
CA VAL A 24 6.47 8.32 0.63
C VAL A 24 7.98 8.08 0.61
N SER A 25 8.47 7.30 1.56
CA SER A 25 9.89 6.96 1.61
C SER A 25 10.30 6.23 0.31
N PRO A 26 11.46 6.54 -0.27
CA PRO A 26 11.93 5.90 -1.49
C PRO A 26 12.13 4.38 -1.30
N GLU A 27 12.44 3.93 -0.09
CA GLU A 27 12.53 2.51 0.26
C GLU A 27 11.17 1.81 0.17
N LEU A 28 10.08 2.51 0.53
CA LEU A 28 8.71 2.00 0.39
C LEU A 28 8.30 1.88 -1.09
N LEU A 29 8.68 2.86 -1.92
CA LEU A 29 8.45 2.82 -3.36
C LEU A 29 9.26 1.71 -4.04
N GLN A 30 10.51 1.50 -3.59
CA GLN A 30 11.34 0.40 -4.05
C GLN A 30 10.70 -0.95 -3.71
N LEU A 31 10.20 -1.11 -2.48
CA LEU A 31 9.47 -2.30 -2.06
C LEU A 31 8.26 -2.59 -2.96
N PHE A 32 7.47 -1.58 -3.32
CA PHE A 32 6.33 -1.77 -4.22
C PHE A 32 6.76 -2.21 -5.62
N THR A 33 7.89 -1.68 -6.09
CA THR A 33 8.48 -2.06 -7.37
C THR A 33 8.97 -3.51 -7.34
N ASP A 34 9.64 -3.92 -6.27
CA ASP A 34 10.14 -5.28 -6.07
C ASP A 34 9.00 -6.30 -5.95
N LEU A 35 7.86 -5.88 -5.39
CA LEU A 35 6.63 -6.67 -5.30
C LEU A 35 5.77 -6.62 -6.57
N LEU A 36 6.25 -5.99 -7.63
CA LEU A 36 5.54 -5.81 -8.91
C LEU A 36 4.15 -5.17 -8.74
N ILE A 37 3.97 -4.32 -7.72
CA ILE A 37 2.72 -3.61 -7.49
C ILE A 37 2.54 -2.57 -8.62
N PRO A 38 1.37 -2.53 -9.27
CA PRO A 38 1.07 -1.54 -10.30
C PRO A 38 1.28 -0.10 -9.82
N LYS A 39 1.98 0.73 -10.62
CA LYS A 39 2.32 2.12 -10.27
C LYS A 39 1.11 2.99 -9.92
N ASN A 40 -0.04 2.74 -10.55
CA ASN A 40 -1.29 3.45 -10.27
C ASN A 40 -1.83 3.17 -8.86
N LEU A 41 -1.37 2.12 -8.19
CA LEU A 41 -1.75 1.78 -6.82
C LEU A 41 -0.75 2.30 -5.78
N HIS A 42 0.45 2.72 -6.17
CA HIS A 42 1.51 3.10 -5.22
C HIS A 42 1.07 4.19 -4.25
N LEU A 43 0.41 5.25 -4.73
CA LEU A 43 -0.07 6.35 -3.88
C LEU A 43 -1.16 5.88 -2.91
N SER A 44 -2.15 5.14 -3.40
CA SER A 44 -3.24 4.62 -2.57
C SER A 44 -2.73 3.67 -1.49
N LEU A 45 -1.76 2.83 -1.86
CA LEU A 45 -1.16 1.83 -0.97
C LEU A 45 -0.24 2.50 0.06
N ALA A 46 0.57 3.48 -0.36
CA ALA A 46 1.36 4.31 0.55
C ALA A 46 0.48 5.06 1.54
N THR A 47 -0.62 5.65 1.08
CA THR A 47 -1.58 6.36 1.93
C THR A 47 -2.20 5.40 2.94
N LEU A 48 -2.61 4.20 2.50
CA LEU A 48 -3.18 3.18 3.37
C LEU A 48 -2.18 2.73 4.43
N LEU A 49 -0.94 2.44 4.04
CA LEU A 49 0.11 2.04 4.98
C LEU A 49 0.41 3.15 5.99
N HIS A 50 0.51 4.40 5.52
CA HIS A 50 0.73 5.55 6.39
C HIS A 50 -0.40 5.76 7.40
N SER A 51 -1.66 5.67 6.95
CA SER A 51 -2.84 5.79 7.83
C SER A 51 -2.90 4.70 8.92
N ARG A 52 -2.23 3.56 8.69
CA ARG A 52 -2.14 2.44 9.63
C ARG A 52 -0.86 2.43 10.46
N GLY A 53 0.00 3.45 10.33
CA GLY A 53 1.31 3.47 10.99
C GLY A 53 2.30 2.42 10.46
N LEU A 54 2.06 1.93 9.24
CA LEU A 54 2.87 0.91 8.54
C LEU A 54 3.72 1.52 7.42
N ALA A 55 4.01 2.83 7.48
CA ALA A 55 4.88 3.50 6.51
C ALA A 55 6.36 3.08 6.61
N ASP A 56 6.72 2.26 7.60
CA ASP A 56 8.02 1.61 7.68
C ASP A 56 8.12 0.46 6.66
N PRO A 57 9.19 0.36 5.85
CA PRO A 57 9.33 -0.66 4.81
C PRO A 57 9.24 -2.11 5.32
N ILE A 58 9.74 -2.38 6.53
CA ILE A 58 9.72 -3.73 7.11
C ILE A 58 8.29 -4.09 7.50
N HIS A 59 7.57 -3.18 8.16
CA HIS A 59 6.18 -3.38 8.53
C HIS A 59 5.25 -3.44 7.30
N ALA A 60 5.49 -2.60 6.29
CA ALA A 60 4.80 -2.64 5.01
C ALA A 60 4.97 -3.99 4.31
N ARG A 61 6.22 -4.50 4.23
CA ARG A 61 6.52 -5.83 3.66
C ARG A 61 5.72 -6.92 4.35
N GLN A 62 5.78 -6.98 5.68
CA GLN A 62 5.07 -8.00 6.46
C GLN A 62 3.55 -7.92 6.28
N PHE A 63 3.01 -6.70 6.24
CA PHE A 63 1.59 -6.50 5.99
C PHE A 63 1.20 -7.00 4.60
N LEU A 64 1.96 -6.65 3.56
CA LEU A 64 1.67 -7.06 2.19
C LEU A 64 1.80 -8.58 2.01
N ASP A 65 2.84 -9.19 2.57
CA ASP A 65 3.05 -10.65 2.52
C ASP A 65 1.90 -11.43 3.20
N ARG A 66 1.39 -10.91 4.32
CA ARG A 66 0.22 -11.50 4.99
C ARG A 66 -1.07 -11.40 4.19
N ASN A 67 -1.22 -10.38 3.35
CA ASN A 67 -2.42 -10.15 2.55
C ASN A 67 -2.34 -10.78 1.13
N ASP A 68 -1.17 -11.27 0.71
CA ASP A 68 -1.00 -11.97 -0.58
C ASP A 68 -1.39 -13.48 -0.51
N ARG A 69 -1.36 -14.06 0.70
CA ARG A 69 -1.78 -15.44 1.01
C ARG A 69 -3.30 -15.61 0.96
#